data_AF-A0A9W9UZN2-F1
#
_entry.id   AF-A0A9W9UZN2-F1
#
_cell.length_a   1.000
_cell.length_b   1.000
_cell.length_c   1.000
_cell.angle_alpha   90.00
_cell.angle_beta   90.00
_cell.angle_gamma   90.00
#
_symmetry.space_group_name_H-M   'P 1'
#
loop_
_entity.id
_entity.type
_entity.pdbx_description
1 polymer ?
#
loop_
_entity_poly.entity_id
_entity_poly.type
_entity_poly.pdbx_seq_one_letter_code
_entity_poly.pdbx_strand_id
1 'polypeptide(L)'
;MTYNLSIEVFGPGDSPTHRSHWGFMINKPGNLEFGDLLQVEVIDSDRLWYGFAPRYATKIIDKAAVGMCKIADLTSQQRHDVIKVIEKVPAPRDSIGRCQDWTFDALLSLEIEELVPSGTSEFWKGMIGRPAREVAAACGTKWTAF
;
A
#
# COMPACT_ATOMS: atom_id res chain seq x y z
N MET A 1 -21.06 0.78 3.18
CA MET A 1 -19.57 0.77 3.13
C MET A 1 -19.12 2.22 3.15
N THR A 2 -18.14 2.55 4.00
CA THR A 2 -17.81 3.96 4.32
C THR A 2 -16.43 4.35 3.80
N TYR A 3 -15.55 3.37 3.59
CA TYR A 3 -14.17 3.59 3.15
C TYR A 3 -13.76 2.57 2.09
N ASN A 4 -12.83 2.93 1.23
CA ASN A 4 -12.08 2.03 0.36
C ASN A 4 -10.71 1.77 1.01
N LEU A 5 -10.22 0.54 0.90
CA LEU A 5 -8.82 0.20 1.09
C LEU A 5 -8.18 -0.01 -0.28
N SER A 6 -7.06 0.66 -0.53
CA SER A 6 -6.29 0.53 -1.76
C SER A 6 -4.80 0.41 -1.47
N ILE A 7 -4.02 -0.14 -2.39
CA ILE A 7 -2.57 0.09 -2.42
C ILE A 7 -2.29 1.21 -3.41
N GLU A 8 -1.69 2.27 -2.91
CA GLU A 8 -1.16 3.37 -3.67
C GLU A 8 0.28 3.07 -4.12
N VAL A 9 0.57 3.37 -5.38
CA VAL A 9 1.87 3.14 -6.01
C VAL A 9 2.51 4.47 -6.34
N PHE A 10 3.73 4.66 -5.87
CA PHE A 10 4.52 5.87 -6.05
C PHE A 10 5.75 5.61 -6.92
N GLY A 11 5.97 6.50 -7.89
CA GLY A 11 7.04 6.39 -8.87
C GLY A 11 6.82 5.28 -9.90
N PRO A 12 7.42 5.41 -11.10
CA PRO A 12 7.17 4.50 -12.22
C PRO A 12 7.74 3.09 -11.99
N GLY A 13 8.83 2.96 -11.23
CA GLY A 13 9.44 1.66 -10.96
C GLY A 13 10.14 1.02 -12.17
N ASP A 14 10.41 1.78 -13.23
CA ASP A 14 11.00 1.27 -14.48
C ASP A 14 12.49 0.90 -14.36
N SER A 15 13.16 1.31 -13.27
CA SER A 15 14.55 0.92 -13.01
C SER A 15 14.60 -0.38 -12.19
N PRO A 16 15.44 -1.36 -12.57
CA PRO A 16 15.69 -2.56 -11.77
C PRO A 16 16.20 -2.25 -10.35
N THR A 17 16.87 -1.10 -10.16
CA THR A 17 17.42 -0.66 -8.87
C THR A 17 16.47 0.22 -8.07
N HIS A 18 15.48 0.84 -8.74
CA HIS A 18 14.50 1.74 -8.12
C HIS A 18 13.08 1.26 -8.44
N ARG A 19 12.62 0.29 -7.63
CA ARG A 19 11.24 -0.19 -7.64
C ARG A 19 10.28 0.93 -7.25
N SER A 20 9.02 0.84 -7.68
CA SER A 20 7.97 1.73 -7.19
C SER A 20 7.78 1.54 -5.68
N HIS A 21 7.50 2.63 -4.97
CA HIS A 21 7.14 2.57 -3.56
C HIS A 21 5.64 2.25 -3.42
N TRP A 22 5.26 1.49 -2.40
CA TRP A 22 3.86 1.12 -2.12
C TRP A 22 3.46 1.56 -0.71
N GLY A 23 2.20 1.97 -0.58
CA GLY A 23 1.56 2.30 0.69
C GLY A 23 0.09 1.93 0.66
N PHE A 24 -0.53 1.74 1.83
CA PHE A 24 -1.97 1.57 1.93
C PHE A 24 -2.67 2.91 1.99
N MET A 25 -3.68 3.10 1.16
CA MET A 25 -4.55 4.27 1.17
C MET A 25 -5.94 3.87 1.64
N ILE A 26 -6.45 4.55 2.67
CA ILE A 26 -7.83 4.43 3.13
C ILE A 26 -8.55 5.75 2.92
N ASN A 27 -9.56 5.76 2.05
CA ASN A 27 -10.29 6.99 1.70
C ASN A 27 -11.80 6.75 1.60
N LYS A 28 -12.59 7.80 1.70
CA LYS A 28 -14.04 7.69 1.45
C LYS A 28 -14.29 7.45 -0.05
N PRO A 29 -15.26 6.62 -0.43
CA PRO A 29 -15.62 6.43 -1.84
C PRO A 29 -15.89 7.77 -2.53
N GLY A 30 -15.27 7.98 -3.69
CA GLY A 30 -15.39 9.22 -4.48
C GLY A 30 -14.58 10.41 -3.96
N ASN A 31 -13.98 10.33 -2.77
CA ASN A 31 -13.08 11.36 -2.25
C ASN A 31 -11.62 10.98 -2.56
N LEU A 32 -11.06 11.64 -3.59
CA LEU A 32 -9.64 11.55 -3.95
C LEU A 32 -8.82 12.73 -3.43
N GLU A 33 -9.40 13.56 -2.56
CA GLU A 33 -8.70 14.68 -1.95
C GLU A 33 -8.01 14.27 -0.66
N PHE A 34 -8.67 13.48 0.21
CA PHE A 34 -8.17 13.15 1.55
C PHE A 34 -8.36 11.69 1.95
N GLY A 35 -7.36 11.14 2.64
CA GLY A 35 -7.37 9.79 3.17
C GLY A 35 -6.29 9.55 4.23
N ASP A 36 -6.20 8.32 4.70
CA ASP A 36 -5.12 7.84 5.57
C ASP A 36 -4.13 7.04 4.73
N LEU A 37 -2.88 7.49 4.71
CA LEU A 37 -1.78 6.81 4.02
C LEU A 37 -0.90 6.10 5.06
N LEU A 38 -0.81 4.78 4.97
CA LEU A 38 -0.02 3.94 5.86
C LEU A 38 1.10 3.29 5.05
N GLN A 39 2.33 3.72 5.29
CA GLN A 39 3.49 3.27 4.53
C GLN A 39 4.74 3.22 5.41
N VAL A 40 5.81 2.66 4.83
CA VAL A 40 7.15 2.68 5.43
C VAL A 40 8.10 3.48 4.56
N GLU A 41 8.79 4.44 5.16
CA GLU A 41 9.75 5.31 4.45
C GLU A 41 11.18 4.96 4.88
N VAL A 42 12.15 5.18 3.99
CA VAL A 42 13.56 4.99 4.30
C VAL A 42 13.99 6.01 5.35
N ILE A 43 14.48 5.52 6.49
CA ILE A 43 15.01 6.35 7.59
C ILE A 43 16.55 6.35 7.64
N ASP A 44 17.18 5.35 7.02
CA ASP A 44 18.63 5.24 6.87
C ASP A 44 18.91 4.54 5.52
N SER A 45 19.43 5.28 4.55
CA SER A 45 19.70 4.76 3.20
C SER A 45 20.92 3.84 3.15
N ASP A 46 21.91 4.05 4.02
CA ASP A 46 23.16 3.29 4.03
C ASP A 46 22.92 1.89 4.58
N ARG A 47 22.06 1.79 5.60
CA ARG A 47 21.63 0.51 6.21
C ARG A 47 20.37 -0.07 5.57
N LEU A 48 19.73 0.68 4.68
CA LEU A 48 18.43 0.38 4.09
C LEU A 48 17.38 0.04 5.17
N TRP A 49 17.27 0.92 6.15
CA TRP A 49 16.26 0.81 7.21
C TRP A 49 15.03 1.63 6.87
N TYR A 50 13.89 1.05 7.18
CA TYR A 50 12.60 1.70 7.05
C TYR A 50 11.99 1.98 8.42
N GLY A 51 11.16 3.01 8.45
CA GLY A 51 10.31 3.38 9.58
C GLY A 51 8.86 3.46 9.13
N PHE A 52 7.95 3.03 9.99
CA PHE A 52 6.52 3.24 9.79
C PHE A 52 6.23 4.75 9.84
N ALA A 53 5.64 5.27 8.77
CA ALA A 53 5.44 6.70 8.54
C ALA A 53 3.97 6.98 8.15
N PRO A 54 3.02 6.79 9.08
CA PRO A 54 1.60 7.00 8.78
C PRO A 54 1.29 8.48 8.62
N ARG A 55 0.40 8.79 7.68
CA ARG A 55 -0.17 10.12 7.48
C ARG A 55 -1.69 10.02 7.51
N TYR A 56 -2.27 10.47 8.61
CA TYR A 56 -3.72 10.47 8.82
C TYR A 56 -4.35 11.75 8.26
N ALA A 57 -5.52 11.64 7.64
CA ALA A 57 -6.25 12.75 7.03
C ALA A 57 -5.38 13.65 6.12
N THR A 58 -4.53 13.01 5.30
CA THR A 58 -3.60 13.69 4.39
C THR A 58 -4.16 13.78 2.98
N LYS A 59 -3.54 14.61 2.14
CA LYS A 59 -3.87 14.64 0.70
C LYS A 59 -3.45 13.34 0.03
N ILE A 60 -4.37 12.75 -0.75
CA ILE A 60 -4.14 11.49 -1.46
C ILE A 60 -3.11 11.71 -2.58
N ILE A 61 -3.27 12.76 -3.37
CA ILE A 61 -2.41 13.02 -4.52
C ILE A 61 -1.12 13.70 -4.05
N ASP A 62 -0.12 12.91 -3.71
CA ASP A 62 1.27 13.35 -3.64
C ASP A 62 1.87 13.43 -5.06
N LYS A 63 2.86 14.31 -5.30
CA LYS A 63 3.49 14.53 -6.61
C LYS A 63 4.10 13.26 -7.22
N ALA A 64 4.43 12.28 -6.40
CA ALA A 64 5.03 11.02 -6.83
C ALA A 64 4.01 9.89 -7.03
N ALA A 65 2.74 10.08 -6.67
CA ALA A 65 1.71 9.04 -6.79
C ALA A 65 1.38 8.82 -8.27
N VAL A 66 1.44 7.56 -8.71
CA VAL A 66 1.10 7.14 -10.09
C VAL A 66 -0.36 6.71 -10.19
N GLY A 67 -0.88 6.16 -9.10
CA GLY A 67 -2.25 5.69 -8.99
C GLY A 67 -2.40 4.70 -7.84
N MET A 68 -3.59 4.16 -7.69
CA MET A 68 -3.91 3.19 -6.65
C MET A 68 -4.81 2.07 -7.14
N CYS A 69 -4.66 0.91 -6.54
CA CYS A 69 -5.42 -0.29 -6.83
C CYS A 69 -6.33 -0.63 -5.64
N LYS A 70 -7.66 -0.56 -5.86
CA LYS A 70 -8.65 -0.87 -4.82
C LYS A 70 -8.61 -2.36 -4.46
N ILE A 71 -8.55 -2.66 -3.16
CA ILE A 71 -8.52 -4.01 -2.61
C ILE A 71 -9.87 -4.39 -2.02
N ALA A 72 -10.43 -3.53 -1.16
CA ALA A 72 -11.62 -3.85 -0.39
C ALA A 72 -12.47 -2.61 -0.08
N ASP A 73 -13.73 -2.86 0.24
CA ASP A 73 -14.63 -1.89 0.85
C ASP A 73 -14.68 -2.16 2.37
N LEU A 74 -14.57 -1.10 3.16
CA LEU A 74 -14.53 -1.17 4.61
C LEU A 74 -15.73 -0.46 5.26
N THR A 75 -16.21 -1.03 6.36
CA THR A 75 -16.99 -0.29 7.36
C THR A 75 -16.08 0.60 8.21
N SER A 76 -16.65 1.48 9.03
CA SER A 76 -15.89 2.31 9.97
C SER A 76 -15.09 1.46 10.99
N GLN A 77 -15.67 0.33 11.43
CA GLN A 77 -15.01 -0.59 12.35
C GLN A 77 -13.84 -1.30 11.65
N GLN A 78 -14.06 -1.85 10.46
CA GLN A 78 -13.00 -2.49 9.69
C GLN A 78 -11.87 -1.53 9.32
N ARG A 79 -12.14 -0.24 9.06
CA ARG A 79 -11.07 0.77 8.91
C ARG A 79 -10.14 0.81 10.14
N HIS A 80 -10.72 0.83 11.34
CA HIS A 80 -9.95 0.86 12.57
C HIS A 80 -9.14 -0.42 12.77
N ASP A 81 -9.74 -1.57 12.46
CA ASP A 81 -9.08 -2.87 12.60
C ASP A 81 -7.94 -3.03 11.58
N VAL A 82 -8.16 -2.63 10.32
CA VAL A 82 -7.12 -2.60 9.27
C VAL A 82 -5.92 -1.75 9.70
N ILE A 83 -6.15 -0.53 10.22
CA ILE A 83 -5.07 0.35 10.70
C ILE A 83 -4.26 -0.36 11.79
N LYS A 84 -4.93 -0.94 12.79
CA LYS A 84 -4.27 -1.67 13.89
C LYS A 84 -3.44 -2.86 13.43
N VAL A 85 -3.91 -3.59 12.41
CA VAL A 85 -3.16 -4.72 11.85
C VAL A 85 -1.90 -4.22 11.16
N ILE A 86 -2.03 -3.21 10.30
CA ILE A 86 -0.90 -2.62 9.57
C ILE A 86 0.14 -2.05 10.54
N GLU A 87 -0.29 -1.34 11.60
CA GLU A 87 0.59 -0.76 12.62
C GLU A 87 1.44 -1.80 13.38
N LYS A 88 0.99 -3.05 13.47
CA LYS A 88 1.73 -4.13 14.14
C LYS A 88 2.82 -4.74 13.27
N VAL A 89 2.79 -4.52 11.96
CA VAL A 89 3.75 -5.12 11.02
C VAL A 89 5.08 -4.36 11.14
N PRO A 90 6.17 -5.01 11.57
CA PRO A 90 7.43 -4.32 11.81
C PRO A 90 8.01 -3.78 10.51
N ALA A 91 8.44 -2.51 10.53
CA ALA A 91 9.14 -1.92 9.39
C ALA A 91 10.50 -2.64 9.17
N PRO A 92 10.88 -2.93 7.91
CA PRO A 92 12.13 -3.63 7.62
C PRO A 92 13.37 -2.88 8.12
N ARG A 93 14.27 -3.60 8.79
CA ARG A 93 15.56 -3.07 9.31
C ARG A 93 16.72 -4.06 9.11
N ASP A 94 16.59 -4.95 8.14
CA ASP A 94 17.48 -6.09 7.92
C ASP A 94 18.36 -5.95 6.68
N SER A 95 18.37 -4.77 6.03
CA SER A 95 19.04 -4.48 4.76
C SER A 95 18.56 -5.29 3.54
N ILE A 96 17.52 -6.12 3.70
CA ILE A 96 16.97 -6.98 2.66
C ILE A 96 15.55 -6.52 2.29
N GLY A 97 14.67 -6.41 3.29
CA GLY A 97 13.27 -6.06 3.11
C GLY A 97 13.08 -4.63 2.63
N ARG A 98 12.17 -4.45 1.67
CA ARG A 98 11.82 -3.16 1.08
C ARG A 98 10.36 -2.82 1.41
N CYS A 99 9.94 -1.61 1.03
CA CYS A 99 8.56 -1.16 1.23
C CYS A 99 7.50 -2.12 0.65
N GLN A 100 7.74 -2.68 -0.54
CA GLN A 100 6.81 -3.63 -1.18
C GLN A 100 6.67 -4.93 -0.38
N ASP A 101 7.76 -5.40 0.22
CA ASP A 101 7.77 -6.61 1.06
C ASP A 101 6.97 -6.35 2.34
N TRP A 102 7.16 -5.19 2.97
CA TRP A 102 6.34 -4.78 4.12
C TRP A 102 4.84 -4.67 3.78
N THR A 103 4.50 -4.09 2.62
CA THR A 103 3.11 -4.03 2.15
C THR A 103 2.53 -5.43 1.95
N PHE A 104 3.32 -6.37 1.41
CA PHE A 104 2.92 -7.76 1.26
C PHE A 104 2.69 -8.45 2.61
N ASP A 105 3.60 -8.30 3.58
CA ASP A 105 3.47 -8.90 4.92
C ASP A 105 2.24 -8.35 5.67
N ALA A 106 1.96 -7.05 5.52
CA ALA A 106 0.76 -6.42 6.04
C ALA A 106 -0.50 -6.95 5.36
N LEU A 107 -0.51 -7.10 4.03
CA LEU A 107 -1.62 -7.71 3.29
C LEU A 107 -1.89 -9.15 3.72
N LEU A 108 -0.85 -9.95 3.94
CA LEU A 108 -0.99 -11.32 4.42
C LEU A 108 -1.67 -11.33 5.80
N SER A 109 -1.27 -10.43 6.69
CA SER A 109 -1.88 -10.27 8.01
C SER A 109 -3.36 -9.86 7.91
N LEU A 110 -3.69 -8.91 7.02
CA LEU A 110 -5.06 -8.49 6.75
C LEU A 110 -5.92 -9.63 6.17
N GLU A 111 -5.36 -10.48 5.32
CA GLU A 111 -6.07 -11.61 4.73
C GLU A 111 -6.33 -12.70 5.77
N ILE A 112 -5.37 -13.00 6.66
CA ILE A 112 -5.54 -13.92 7.79
C ILE A 112 -6.65 -13.45 8.74
N GLU A 113 -6.78 -12.14 8.96
CA GLU A 113 -7.86 -11.54 9.77
C GLU A 113 -9.18 -11.34 9.00
N GLU A 114 -9.28 -11.83 7.76
CA GLU A 114 -10.47 -11.72 6.89
C GLU A 114 -10.91 -10.26 6.62
N LEU A 115 -9.98 -9.30 6.72
CA LEU A 115 -10.22 -7.88 6.45
C LEU A 115 -10.08 -7.52 4.96
N VAL A 116 -9.49 -8.41 4.17
CA VAL A 116 -9.42 -8.34 2.71
C VAL A 116 -9.85 -9.68 2.09
N PRO A 117 -10.29 -9.71 0.82
CA PRO A 117 -10.68 -10.95 0.17
C PRO A 117 -9.54 -11.98 0.11
N SER A 118 -9.88 -13.26 0.19
CA SER A 118 -8.89 -14.33 -0.01
C SER A 118 -8.27 -14.27 -1.42
N GLY A 119 -6.98 -14.59 -1.51
CA GLY A 119 -6.15 -14.50 -2.71
C GLY A 119 -5.53 -13.11 -2.93
N THR A 120 -5.81 -12.12 -2.07
CA THR A 120 -5.26 -10.77 -2.21
C THR A 120 -3.74 -10.77 -2.04
N SER A 121 -3.21 -11.42 -0.99
CA SER A 121 -1.77 -11.49 -0.74
C SER A 121 -1.03 -12.22 -1.86
N GLU A 122 -1.56 -13.33 -2.38
CA GLU A 122 -0.95 -14.08 -3.48
C GLU A 122 -0.91 -13.25 -4.77
N PHE A 123 -1.97 -12.50 -5.08
CA PHE A 123 -1.96 -11.56 -6.21
C PHE A 123 -0.84 -10.53 -6.07
N TRP A 124 -0.72 -9.89 -4.90
CA TRP A 124 0.27 -8.84 -4.66
C TRP A 124 1.71 -9.35 -4.55
N LYS A 125 1.90 -10.59 -4.08
CA LYS A 125 3.20 -11.28 -4.13
C LYS A 125 3.73 -11.35 -5.56
N GLY A 126 2.85 -11.67 -6.52
CA GLY A 126 3.18 -11.69 -7.94
C GLY A 126 3.53 -10.32 -8.54
N MET A 127 3.21 -9.22 -7.85
CA MET A 127 3.46 -7.84 -8.29
C MET A 127 4.78 -7.27 -7.75
N ILE A 128 5.43 -7.92 -6.78
CA ILE A 128 6.68 -7.42 -6.20
C ILE A 128 7.74 -7.23 -7.29
N GLY A 129 8.38 -6.06 -7.31
CA GLY A 129 9.40 -5.69 -8.28
C GLY A 129 8.89 -5.27 -9.65
N ARG A 130 7.58 -5.35 -9.92
CA ARG A 130 7.02 -4.90 -11.19
C ARG A 130 6.91 -3.37 -11.25
N PRO A 131 7.07 -2.76 -12.44
CA PRO A 131 6.85 -1.33 -12.62
C PRO A 131 5.35 -0.99 -12.47
N ALA A 132 5.06 0.27 -12.14
CA ALA A 132 3.71 0.76 -11.88
C ALA A 132 2.76 0.49 -13.06
N ARG A 133 3.25 0.58 -14.31
CA ARG A 133 2.47 0.26 -15.52
C ARG A 133 1.97 -1.18 -15.56
N GLU A 134 2.77 -2.14 -15.07
CA GLU A 134 2.39 -3.55 -15.03
C GLU A 134 1.44 -3.84 -13.87
N VAL A 135 1.65 -3.17 -12.73
CA VAL A 135 0.70 -3.23 -11.59
C VAL A 135 -0.66 -2.68 -12.01
N ALA A 136 -0.68 -1.52 -12.68
CA ALA A 136 -1.91 -0.92 -13.20
C ALA A 136 -2.65 -1.86 -14.18
N ALA A 137 -1.91 -2.45 -15.13
CA ALA A 137 -2.47 -3.40 -16.07
C ALA A 137 -3.06 -4.64 -15.38
N ALA A 138 -2.36 -5.18 -14.35
CA ALA A 138 -2.84 -6.33 -13.58
C ALA A 138 -4.06 -6.01 -12.71
N CYS A 139 -4.13 -4.79 -12.16
CA CYS A 139 -5.28 -4.31 -11.37
C CYS A 139 -6.52 -4.06 -12.23
N GLY A 140 -6.35 -3.78 -13.53
CA GLY A 140 -7.45 -3.60 -14.47
C GLY A 140 -8.44 -2.53 -14.00
N THR A 141 -9.73 -2.88 -13.91
CA THR A 141 -10.79 -1.95 -13.50
C THR A 141 -10.72 -1.52 -12.03
N LYS A 142 -9.85 -2.13 -11.23
CA LYS A 142 -9.61 -1.72 -9.83
C LYS A 142 -8.58 -0.58 -9.74
N TRP A 143 -7.92 -0.23 -10.83
CA TRP A 143 -6.93 0.83 -10.89
C TRP A 143 -7.56 2.22 -11.04
N THR A 144 -7.10 3.19 -10.26
CA THR A 144 -7.38 4.62 -10.41
C THR A 144 -6.05 5.32 -10.68
N ALA A 145 -5.90 5.95 -11.84
CA ALA A 145 -4.70 6.73 -12.20
C ALA A 145 -4.77 8.15 -11.63
N PHE A 146 -3.61 8.77 -11.41
CA PHE A 146 -3.47 10.16 -10.96
C PHE A 146 -2.70 11.01 -11.98
#